data_AF-A0A2M7DGG7-F1
#
_entry.id   AF-A0A2M7DGG7-F1
#
_cell.length_a   1.000
_cell.length_b   1.000
_cell.length_c   1.000
_cell.angle_alpha   90.00
_cell.angle_beta   90.00
_cell.angle_gamma   90.00
#
_symmetry.space_group_name_H-M   'P 1'
#
loop_
_entity.id
_entity.type
_entity.pdbx_description
1 polymer ?
#
loop_
_entity_poly.entity_id
_entity_poly.type
_entity_poly.pdbx_seq_one_letter_code
_entity_poly.pdbx_strand_id
1 'polypeptide(L)'
;MKNHSNFFTNSVTVFLTIEFGGLGYAQQPTHVPSSQNNSPINLNNWFDITVYIILPICMVLFYFLWRRQIKKDKDNNENKK
;
A
#
# COMPACT_ATOMS: atom_id res chain seq x y z
N MET A 1 28.92 13.60 42.73
CA MET A 1 29.06 13.02 41.37
C MET A 1 27.69 12.64 40.81
N LYS A 2 26.93 13.60 40.30
CA LYS A 2 25.70 13.40 39.50
C LYS A 2 25.60 14.65 38.64
N ASN A 3 25.69 14.54 37.31
CA ASN A 3 25.27 15.54 36.29
C ASN A 3 25.91 15.35 34.89
N HIS A 4 26.59 14.23 34.60
CA HIS A 4 27.04 13.94 33.22
C HIS A 4 26.00 13.21 32.35
N SER A 5 24.88 12.74 32.92
CA SER A 5 23.84 11.98 32.18
C SER A 5 22.86 12.85 31.38
N ASN A 6 22.73 14.13 31.72
CA ASN A 6 21.67 14.98 31.15
C ASN A 6 22.07 15.55 29.78
N PHE A 7 23.36 15.67 29.48
CA PHE A 7 23.82 16.21 28.20
C PHE A 7 23.60 15.23 27.03
N PHE A 8 23.84 13.93 27.27
CA PHE A 8 23.63 12.89 26.25
C PHE A 8 22.14 12.61 26.03
N THR A 9 21.35 12.57 27.11
CA THR A 9 19.91 12.31 27.06
C THR A 9 19.13 13.45 26.38
N ASN A 10 19.52 14.70 26.63
CA ASN A 10 18.90 15.86 25.97
C ASN A 10 19.21 15.89 24.47
N SER A 11 20.43 15.53 24.06
CA SER A 11 20.78 15.46 22.63
C SER A 11 20.02 14.36 21.89
N VAL A 12 19.92 13.14 22.45
CA VAL A 12 19.15 12.04 21.84
C VAL A 12 17.66 12.38 21.70
N THR A 13 17.09 13.09 22.68
CA THR A 13 15.68 13.50 22.66
C THR A 13 15.40 14.57 21.59
N VAL A 14 16.34 15.48 21.33
CA VAL A 14 16.23 16.47 20.25
C VAL A 14 16.27 15.81 18.87
N PHE A 15 17.14 14.82 18.66
CA PHE A 15 17.17 14.08 17.39
C PHE A 15 15.88 13.27 17.15
N LEU A 16 15.33 12.60 18.17
CA LEU A 16 14.09 11.83 18.04
C LEU A 16 12.85 12.70 17.80
N THR A 17 12.82 13.94 18.32
CA THR A 17 11.68 14.85 18.11
C THR A 17 11.71 15.54 16.74
N ILE A 18 12.89 15.78 16.18
CA ILE A 18 13.05 16.38 14.84
C ILE A 18 12.66 15.39 13.73
N GLU A 19 12.97 14.10 13.87
CA GLU A 19 12.66 13.10 12.84
C GLU A 19 11.17 12.72 12.75
N PHE A 20 10.44 12.76 13.86
CA PHE A 20 9.01 12.43 13.87
C PHE A 20 8.08 13.61 13.59
N GLY A 21 8.51 14.86 13.81
CA GLY A 21 7.66 16.06 13.64
C GLY A 21 7.62 16.64 12.22
N GLY A 22 8.59 16.31 11.36
CA GLY A 22 8.82 17.00 10.08
C GLY A 22 8.22 16.37 8.82
N LEU A 23 7.66 15.16 8.88
CA LEU A 23 7.28 14.41 7.67
C LEU A 23 5.84 14.64 7.16
N GLY A 24 5.02 15.39 7.91
CA GLY A 24 3.61 15.61 7.52
C GLY A 24 3.42 16.46 6.25
N TYR A 25 4.37 17.34 5.93
CA TYR A 25 4.29 18.23 4.76
C TYR A 25 4.98 17.67 3.51
N ALA A 26 5.70 16.55 3.63
CA ALA A 26 6.44 15.93 2.52
C ALA A 26 5.71 14.73 1.86
N GLN A 27 4.47 14.42 2.27
CA GLN A 27 3.74 13.24 1.79
C GLN A 27 2.41 13.54 1.10
N GLN A 28 2.18 14.75 0.57
CA GLN A 28 1.10 14.89 -0.42
C GLN A 28 1.67 14.53 -1.79
N PRO A 29 1.30 13.38 -2.39
CA PRO A 29 1.73 13.04 -3.74
C PRO A 29 1.24 14.12 -4.71
N THR A 30 2.16 14.89 -5.27
CA THR A 30 1.87 16.01 -6.20
C THR A 30 1.22 15.58 -7.50
N HIS A 31 1.26 14.27 -7.80
CA HIS A 31 0.76 13.68 -9.04
C HIS A 31 -0.49 12.82 -8.85
N VAL A 32 -1.05 12.76 -7.63
CA VAL A 32 -2.32 12.05 -7.38
C VAL A 32 -3.42 13.11 -7.30
N PRO A 33 -4.54 12.94 -8.02
CA PRO A 33 -5.66 13.86 -7.94
C PRO A 33 -6.10 14.04 -6.49
N SER A 34 -6.11 15.28 -6.00
CA SER A 34 -6.71 15.60 -4.71
C SER A 34 -8.19 15.21 -4.74
N SER A 35 -8.74 14.76 -3.60
CA SER A 35 -10.15 14.38 -3.46
C SER A 35 -11.15 15.50 -3.79
N GLN A 36 -10.64 16.72 -4.02
CA GLN A 36 -11.40 17.88 -4.47
C GLN A 36 -11.58 17.94 -5.99
N ASN A 37 -10.84 17.14 -6.76
CA ASN A 37 -10.89 17.14 -8.22
C ASN A 37 -11.89 16.08 -8.73
N ASN A 38 -13.16 16.48 -8.84
CA ASN A 38 -14.24 15.68 -9.45
C ASN A 38 -14.11 15.57 -10.99
N SER A 39 -12.88 15.57 -11.52
CA SER A 39 -12.68 15.38 -12.94
C SER A 39 -13.25 14.02 -13.36
N PRO A 40 -14.01 13.97 -14.46
CA PRO A 40 -14.55 12.71 -14.95
C PRO A 40 -13.41 11.76 -15.29
N ILE A 41 -13.66 10.45 -15.11
CA ILE A 41 -12.69 9.41 -15.47
C ILE A 41 -12.25 9.59 -16.93
N ASN A 42 -10.94 9.67 -17.15
CA ASN A 42 -10.41 9.94 -18.48
C ASN A 42 -10.01 8.65 -19.17
N LEU A 43 -10.90 8.14 -20.04
CA LEU A 43 -10.66 6.92 -20.82
C LEU A 43 -9.55 7.06 -21.89
N ASN A 44 -8.96 8.25 -22.07
CA ASN A 44 -7.75 8.44 -22.89
C ASN A 44 -6.46 8.33 -22.06
N ASN A 45 -6.55 8.32 -20.73
CA ASN A 45 -5.40 8.10 -19.87
C ASN A 45 -5.19 6.61 -19.64
N TRP A 46 -4.00 6.11 -20.01
CA TRP A 46 -3.61 4.72 -19.82
C TRP A 46 -3.74 4.24 -18.36
N PHE A 47 -3.42 5.11 -17.39
CA PHE A 47 -3.51 4.80 -15.97
C PHE A 47 -4.96 4.54 -15.53
N ASP A 48 -5.89 5.43 -15.91
CA ASP A 48 -7.31 5.31 -15.55
C ASP A 48 -7.92 4.03 -16.14
N ILE A 49 -7.62 3.72 -17.41
CA ILE A 49 -8.06 2.47 -18.06
C ILE A 49 -7.53 1.25 -17.28
N THR A 50 -6.26 1.28 -16.89
CA THR A 50 -5.64 0.13 -16.20
C THR A 50 -6.28 -0.11 -14.83
N VAL A 51 -6.42 0.93 -14.00
CA VAL A 51 -6.92 0.78 -12.63
C VAL A 51 -8.42 0.49 -12.60
N TYR A 52 -9.21 1.14 -13.45
CA TYR A 52 -10.67 1.04 -13.37
C TYR A 52 -11.27 -0.06 -14.27
N ILE A 53 -10.57 -0.52 -15.31
CA ILE A 53 -11.07 -1.56 -16.23
C ILE A 53 -10.24 -2.84 -16.13
N ILE A 54 -8.92 -2.75 -16.28
CA ILE A 54 -8.06 -3.95 -16.35
C ILE A 54 -8.00 -4.65 -15.00
N LEU A 55 -7.79 -3.92 -13.91
CA LEU A 55 -7.69 -4.47 -12.56
C LEU A 55 -8.90 -5.30 -12.12
N PRO A 56 -10.17 -4.85 -12.27
CA PRO A 56 -11.33 -5.68 -11.93
C PRO A 56 -11.44 -6.93 -12.83
N ILE A 57 -11.11 -6.84 -14.11
CA ILE A 57 -11.09 -8.00 -15.01
C ILE A 57 -10.03 -9.01 -14.54
N CYS A 58 -8.83 -8.55 -14.19
CA CYS A 58 -7.76 -9.38 -13.65
C CYS A 58 -8.17 -10.07 -12.34
N MET A 59 -8.86 -9.36 -11.43
CA MET A 59 -9.39 -9.96 -10.21
C MET A 59 -10.35 -11.11 -10.50
N VAL A 60 -11.26 -10.93 -11.46
CA VAL A 60 -12.21 -11.97 -11.86
C VAL A 60 -11.48 -13.18 -12.45
N LEU A 61 -10.53 -12.96 -13.36
CA LEU A 61 -9.73 -14.03 -13.96
C LEU A 61 -8.92 -14.81 -12.91
N PHE A 62 -8.24 -14.11 -12.00
CA PHE A 62 -7.50 -14.76 -10.91
C PHE A 62 -8.41 -15.52 -9.96
N TYR A 63 -9.61 -15.00 -9.66
CA TYR A 63 -10.59 -15.72 -8.87
C TYR A 63 -10.97 -17.07 -9.51
N PHE A 64 -11.23 -17.09 -10.82
CA PHE A 64 -11.55 -18.34 -11.53
C PHE A 64 -10.38 -19.32 -11.57
N LEU A 65 -9.16 -18.83 -11.78
CA LEU A 65 -7.95 -19.67 -11.76
C LEU A 65 -7.73 -20.29 -10.38
N TRP A 66 -7.84 -19.49 -9.31
CA TRP A 66 -7.71 -19.98 -7.94
C TRP A 66 -8.81 -20.98 -7.58
N ARG A 67 -10.07 -20.69 -7.95
CA ARG A 67 -11.20 -21.60 -7.72
C ARG A 67 -10.99 -22.95 -8.40
N ARG A 68 -10.36 -22.96 -9.59
CA ARG A 68 -10.06 -24.20 -10.33
C ARG A 68 -8.93 -25.00 -9.68
N GLN A 69 -7.93 -24.35 -9.07
CA GLN A 69 -6.87 -25.05 -8.33
C GLN A 69 -7.40 -25.76 -7.08
N ILE A 70 -8.24 -25.09 -6.29
CA ILE A 70 -8.82 -25.69 -5.05
C ILE A 70 -9.57 -27.00 -5.34
N LYS A 71 -10.23 -27.12 -6.49
CA LYS A 71 -10.93 -28.37 -6.85
C LYS A 71 -9.96 -29.53 -7.11
N LYS A 72 -8.84 -29.26 -7.79
CA LYS A 72 -7.83 -30.29 -8.10
C LYS A 72 -7.15 -30.84 -6.84
N ASP A 73 -6.96 -30.00 -5.82
CA ASP A 73 -6.30 -30.41 -4.58
C ASP A 73 -7.16 -31.35 -3.73
N LYS A 74 -8.49 -31.28 -3.86
CA LYS A 74 -9.42 -32.23 -3.20
C LYS A 74 -9.42 -33.59 -3.89
N ASP A 75 -9.57 -33.60 -5.21
CA ASP A 75 -9.62 -34.84 -5.99
C ASP A 75 -8.31 -35.64 -5.86
N ASN A 76 -7.16 -34.96 -5.79
CA ASN A 76 -5.85 -35.62 -5.58
C ASN A 76 -5.67 -36.22 -4.17
N ASN A 77 -6.30 -35.66 -3.13
CA ASN A 77 -6.24 -36.23 -1.78
C ASN A 77 -7.17 -37.44 -1.62
N GLU A 78 -8.31 -37.46 -2.31
CA GLU A 78 -9.24 -38.59 -2.26
C GLU A 78 -8.71 -39.81 -3.01
N ASN A 79 -8.05 -39.63 -4.16
CA ASN A 79 -7.41 -40.73 -4.91
C ASN A 79 -6.14 -41.31 -4.22
N LYS A 80 -5.62 -40.64 -3.19
CA LYS A 80 -4.44 -41.08 -2.44
C LYS A 80 -4.78 -41.87 -1.17
N LYS A 81 -6.06 -42.03 -0.85
CA LYS A 81 -6.57 -42.75 0.32
C LYS A 81 -7.11 -44.11 -0.09
#